data_AF-A0A8S1MYZ2-F1
#
_entry.id   AF-A0A8S1MYZ2-F1
#
_cell.length_a   1.000
_cell.length_b   1.000
_cell.length_c   1.000
_cell.angle_alpha   90.00
_cell.angle_beta   90.00
_cell.angle_gamma   90.00
#
_symmetry.space_group_name_H-M   'P 1'
#
loop_
_entity.id
_entity.type
_entity.pdbx_description
1 polymer ?
#
loop_
_entity_poly.entity_id
_entity_poly.type
_entity_poly.pdbx_seq_one_letter_code
_entity_poly.pdbx_strand_id
1 'polypeptide(L)'
;MGKDFNISKQLIYTLISTAVIGEIASIIRFCYISKSYHVIGTSKSWFGIMKDTSDYQWNAYQQNLWTIMLFQFFCLLGSFIIKKISNNQTQLKNLQYFNIIIGMMFSFVAMSFGVIFQFVVLMIFYILQKYLINFKYFVLSLWTFVMVFLYLNEILDGFNFKMVSNHLEILDQIQKEQQQIQWHRLFNLVLLRIISFSLDHYWAVQEIEKNQIKHISALNSEQNYQDLVKQRQELPEYNLFAYLAYIYYAPLFITGPTVTFNAFNAQLKQKQQANKNIKDVIIYVLRVYILNLLTFEIFLHICYPNAISNLKENNHIWQSLSFYDFHVMSFVNLIFIWYKFMIIWRISRAWALIDGIDVPENMNRCIYNNYNFSGFWRSWHRSFNQWLIRYLYIPLGGSKYKALNIWIVFLFVAFWHDFKADLFFWALLICLALLPEMAAMYFFNKEKYYDYWWFKYVVAVAAGFQIEVMSLANFIGFGQGKDCLNHIYEKYFNLDCMIIFILVAIFRNGSGVILGLYVRQKEERTKKIKKY
;
A
#
# COMPACT_ATOMS: atom_id res chain seq x y z
N MET A 1 24.99 -8.54 -7.56
CA MET A 1 25.44 -9.84 -6.99
C MET A 1 26.20 -10.62 -8.06
N GLY A 2 27.48 -10.97 -7.84
CA GLY A 2 28.37 -11.42 -8.92
C GLY A 2 29.39 -12.54 -8.62
N LYS A 3 29.38 -13.19 -7.45
CA LYS A 3 30.19 -14.40 -7.23
C LYS A 3 29.40 -15.45 -6.46
N ASP A 4 29.63 -16.71 -6.81
CA ASP A 4 28.89 -17.87 -6.30
C ASP A 4 29.18 -18.13 -4.81
N PHE A 5 28.10 -18.37 -4.08
CA PHE A 5 28.11 -18.70 -2.66
C PHE A 5 28.68 -20.10 -2.45
N ASN A 6 29.92 -20.19 -1.99
CA ASN A 6 30.61 -21.44 -1.74
C ASN A 6 30.21 -22.01 -0.37
N ILE A 7 28.99 -22.54 -0.28
CA ILE A 7 28.44 -23.15 0.95
C ILE A 7 28.01 -24.56 0.60
N SER A 8 28.25 -25.51 1.51
CA SER A 8 27.79 -26.88 1.31
C SER A 8 26.28 -26.85 1.05
N LYS A 9 25.86 -27.45 -0.07
CA LYS A 9 24.44 -27.60 -0.41
C LYS A 9 23.65 -28.16 0.78
N GLN A 10 24.30 -29.01 1.58
CA GLN A 10 23.78 -29.60 2.80
C GLN A 10 23.36 -28.56 3.85
N LEU A 11 24.18 -27.55 4.17
CA LEU A 11 23.80 -26.49 5.14
C LEU A 11 22.61 -25.67 4.63
N ILE A 12 22.54 -25.41 3.32
CA ILE A 12 21.40 -24.71 2.70
C ILE A 12 20.13 -25.55 2.83
N TYR A 13 20.19 -26.84 2.50
CA TYR A 13 19.04 -27.74 2.64
C TYR A 13 18.59 -27.87 4.09
N THR A 14 19.52 -27.97 5.05
CA THR A 14 19.18 -28.00 6.48
C THR A 14 18.45 -26.72 6.89
N LEU A 15 18.98 -25.54 6.55
CA LEU A 15 18.35 -24.26 6.91
C LEU A 15 16.97 -24.06 6.25
N ILE A 16 16.81 -24.51 4.99
CA ILE A 16 15.53 -24.47 4.30
C ILE A 16 14.55 -25.43 4.97
N SER A 17 14.99 -26.65 5.30
CA SER A 17 14.14 -27.63 5.99
C SER A 17 13.71 -27.12 7.37
N THR A 18 14.61 -26.52 8.15
CA THR A 18 14.27 -25.93 9.46
C THR A 18 13.31 -24.75 9.32
N ALA A 19 13.48 -23.90 8.30
CA ALA A 19 12.56 -22.79 8.02
C ALA A 19 11.16 -23.30 7.69
N VAL A 20 11.06 -24.27 6.77
CA VAL A 20 9.78 -24.83 6.33
C VAL A 20 9.10 -25.59 7.46
N ILE A 21 9.84 -26.41 8.21
CA ILE A 21 9.30 -27.16 9.35
C ILE A 21 8.85 -26.20 10.47
N GLY A 22 9.65 -25.19 10.80
CA GLY A 22 9.29 -24.19 11.82
C GLY A 22 8.05 -23.38 11.46
N GLU A 23 7.90 -23.00 10.19
CA GLU A 23 6.69 -22.31 9.70
C GLU A 23 5.48 -23.23 9.69
N ILE A 24 5.61 -24.47 9.20
CA ILE A 24 4.52 -25.45 9.23
C ILE A 24 4.09 -25.71 10.68
N ALA A 25 5.04 -25.88 11.60
CA ALA A 25 4.75 -26.05 13.02
C ALA A 25 4.03 -24.83 13.61
N SER A 26 4.46 -23.61 13.26
CA SER A 26 3.81 -22.36 13.70
C SER A 26 2.39 -22.24 13.17
N ILE A 27 2.17 -22.57 11.89
CA ILE A 27 0.84 -22.58 11.27
C ILE A 27 -0.03 -23.64 11.94
N ILE A 28 0.45 -24.88 12.09
CA ILE A 28 -0.29 -25.96 12.76
C ILE A 28 -0.65 -25.57 14.19
N ARG A 29 0.30 -24.99 14.94
CA ARG A 29 0.08 -24.48 16.29
C ARG A 29 -0.99 -23.40 16.31
N PHE A 30 -0.97 -22.46 15.37
CA PHE A 30 -1.98 -21.42 15.27
C PHE A 30 -3.35 -21.99 14.86
N CYS A 31 -3.40 -22.97 13.96
CA CYS A 31 -4.64 -23.67 13.59
C CYS A 31 -5.24 -24.43 14.78
N TYR A 32 -4.39 -24.98 15.63
CA TYR A 32 -4.82 -25.63 16.86
C TYR A 32 -5.42 -24.60 17.82
N ILE A 33 -4.75 -23.45 18.02
CA ILE A 33 -5.28 -22.34 18.82
C ILE A 33 -6.62 -21.87 18.26
N SER A 34 -6.72 -21.59 16.95
CA SER A 34 -7.93 -21.06 16.33
C SER A 34 -9.15 -21.99 16.48
N LYS A 35 -8.93 -23.30 16.60
CA LYS A 35 -9.97 -24.32 16.82
C LYS A 35 -10.22 -24.66 18.30
N SER A 36 -9.28 -24.33 19.19
CA SER A 36 -9.40 -24.63 20.63
C SER A 36 -10.29 -23.63 21.36
N TYR A 37 -10.50 -22.45 20.79
CA TYR A 37 -11.35 -21.40 21.35
C TYR A 37 -12.63 -21.24 20.54
N HIS A 38 -13.70 -20.79 21.21
CA HIS A 38 -14.89 -20.30 20.51
C HIS A 38 -14.61 -18.90 19.96
N VAL A 39 -14.21 -18.81 18.69
CA VAL A 39 -13.85 -17.54 18.03
C VAL A 39 -15.09 -16.83 17.49
N ILE A 40 -15.44 -15.70 18.11
CA ILE A 40 -16.51 -14.81 17.65
C ILE A 40 -16.08 -14.15 16.33
N GLY A 41 -17.03 -13.83 15.44
CA GLY A 41 -16.75 -13.19 14.14
C GLY A 41 -16.47 -14.17 12.99
N THR A 42 -16.71 -15.46 13.23
CA THR A 42 -16.66 -16.50 12.21
C THR A 42 -18.06 -16.86 11.72
N SER A 43 -18.19 -17.22 10.45
CA SER A 43 -19.46 -17.65 9.85
C SER A 43 -19.27 -18.83 8.90
N LYS A 44 -20.35 -19.57 8.63
CA LYS A 44 -20.30 -20.68 7.68
C LYS A 44 -20.20 -20.15 6.26
N SER A 45 -19.18 -20.59 5.54
CA SER A 45 -19.11 -20.43 4.09
C SER A 45 -20.19 -21.24 3.37
N TRP A 46 -20.29 -21.06 2.06
CA TRP A 46 -21.17 -21.84 1.20
C TRP A 46 -20.91 -23.36 1.26
N PHE A 47 -19.68 -23.78 1.59
CA PHE A 47 -19.32 -25.19 1.79
C PHE A 47 -19.64 -25.70 3.21
N GLY A 48 -20.30 -24.90 4.06
CA GLY A 48 -20.63 -25.25 5.44
C GLY A 48 -19.46 -25.18 6.42
N ILE A 49 -18.26 -24.83 5.96
CA ILE A 49 -17.04 -24.71 6.78
C ILE A 49 -16.93 -23.29 7.35
N MET A 50 -16.56 -23.17 8.63
CA MET A 50 -16.37 -21.89 9.31
C MET A 50 -15.22 -21.09 8.69
N LYS A 51 -15.42 -19.79 8.54
CA LYS A 51 -14.49 -18.82 7.96
C LYS A 51 -14.45 -17.56 8.81
N ASP A 52 -13.30 -16.91 8.85
CA ASP A 52 -13.18 -15.54 9.34
C ASP A 52 -13.92 -14.54 8.43
N THR A 53 -14.96 -13.92 8.96
CA THR A 53 -15.73 -12.86 8.28
C THR A 53 -15.75 -11.56 9.07
N SER A 54 -14.85 -11.43 10.04
CA SER A 54 -14.82 -10.32 10.98
C SER A 54 -14.22 -9.03 10.39
N ASP A 55 -13.38 -9.12 9.35
CA ASP A 55 -12.81 -7.94 8.70
C ASP A 55 -13.86 -7.28 7.80
N TYR A 56 -14.45 -6.18 8.29
CA TYR A 56 -15.49 -5.42 7.59
C TYR A 56 -15.05 -4.98 6.18
N GLN A 57 -13.80 -4.51 6.04
CA GLN A 57 -13.28 -4.00 4.77
C GLN A 57 -13.21 -5.11 3.70
N TRP A 58 -12.67 -6.27 4.05
CA TRP A 58 -12.56 -7.42 3.18
C TRP A 58 -13.93 -8.02 2.87
N ASN A 59 -14.79 -8.16 3.88
CA ASN A 59 -16.13 -8.70 3.67
C ASN A 59 -16.95 -7.81 2.73
N ALA A 60 -16.95 -6.49 2.94
CA ALA A 60 -17.59 -5.54 2.03
C ALA A 60 -17.00 -5.60 0.62
N TYR A 61 -15.67 -5.73 0.49
CA TYR A 61 -15.01 -5.88 -0.80
C TYR A 61 -15.41 -7.18 -1.51
N GLN A 62 -15.47 -8.30 -0.79
CA GLN A 62 -15.83 -9.61 -1.33
C GLN A 62 -17.30 -9.65 -1.79
N GLN A 63 -18.22 -9.10 -0.99
CA GLN A 63 -19.64 -9.02 -1.33
C GLN A 63 -19.88 -8.19 -2.60
N ASN A 64 -19.11 -7.12 -2.79
CA ASN A 64 -19.23 -6.22 -3.93
C ASN A 64 -18.29 -6.56 -5.10
N LEU A 65 -17.50 -7.64 -5.00
CA LEU A 65 -16.45 -7.95 -5.97
C LEU A 65 -17.01 -8.09 -7.40
N TRP A 66 -18.13 -8.78 -7.55
CA TRP A 66 -18.79 -8.96 -8.85
C TRP A 66 -19.27 -7.64 -9.45
N THR A 67 -19.90 -6.80 -8.62
CA THR A 67 -20.37 -5.46 -9.03
C THR A 67 -19.20 -4.58 -9.46
N ILE A 68 -18.10 -4.59 -8.69
CA ILE A 68 -16.87 -3.87 -9.03
C ILE A 68 -16.31 -4.37 -10.36
N MET A 69 -16.20 -5.70 -10.54
CA MET A 69 -15.67 -6.28 -11.78
C MET A 69 -16.54 -5.95 -13.00
N LEU A 70 -17.86 -6.05 -12.86
CA LEU A 70 -18.80 -5.72 -13.93
C LEU A 70 -18.67 -4.24 -14.32
N PHE A 71 -18.64 -3.35 -13.33
CA PHE A 71 -18.46 -1.93 -13.56
C PHE A 71 -17.12 -1.62 -14.26
N GLN A 72 -16.02 -2.19 -13.77
CA GLN A 72 -14.70 -2.02 -14.37
C GLN A 72 -14.66 -2.56 -15.80
N PHE A 73 -15.32 -3.69 -16.09
CA PHE A 73 -15.44 -4.22 -17.44
C PHE A 73 -16.11 -3.22 -18.40
N PHE A 74 -17.22 -2.60 -18.00
CA PHE A 74 -17.87 -1.57 -18.83
C PHE A 74 -17.02 -0.30 -18.97
N CYS A 75 -16.28 0.09 -17.93
CA CYS A 75 -15.31 1.19 -18.02
C CYS A 75 -14.24 0.91 -19.08
N LEU A 76 -13.68 -0.30 -19.06
CA LEU A 76 -12.67 -0.71 -20.03
C LEU A 76 -13.21 -0.81 -21.45
N LEU A 77 -14.43 -1.35 -21.59
CA LEU A 77 -15.09 -1.43 -22.89
C LEU A 77 -15.30 -0.03 -23.48
N GLY A 78 -15.77 0.93 -22.68
CA GLY A 78 -15.93 2.32 -23.11
C GLY A 78 -14.59 2.98 -23.47
N SER A 79 -13.57 2.82 -22.63
CA SER A 79 -12.21 3.31 -22.91
C SER A 79 -11.64 2.72 -24.21
N PHE A 80 -11.83 1.42 -24.45
CA PHE A 80 -11.42 0.74 -25.67
C PHE A 80 -12.15 1.28 -26.90
N ILE A 81 -13.47 1.46 -26.83
CA ILE A 81 -14.28 2.03 -27.92
C ILE A 81 -13.80 3.46 -28.25
N ILE A 82 -13.56 4.29 -27.23
CA ILE A 82 -13.07 5.66 -27.43
C ILE A 82 -11.68 5.68 -28.07
N LYS A 83 -10.76 4.82 -27.62
CA LYS A 83 -9.42 4.68 -28.23
C LYS A 83 -9.50 4.25 -29.69
N LYS A 84 -10.48 3.42 -30.06
CA LYS A 84 -10.69 2.93 -31.43
C LYS A 84 -11.31 3.98 -32.35
N ILE A 85 -12.25 4.78 -31.86
CA ILE A 85 -12.99 5.78 -32.65
C ILE A 85 -12.24 7.12 -32.73
N SER A 86 -11.47 7.48 -31.70
CA SER A 86 -10.85 8.82 -31.62
C SER A 86 -9.59 8.94 -32.48
N ASN A 87 -9.41 10.12 -33.09
CA ASN A 87 -8.17 10.51 -33.73
C ASN A 87 -7.10 10.87 -32.70
N ASN A 88 -5.81 10.84 -33.07
CA ASN A 88 -4.68 11.11 -32.16
C ASN A 88 -4.81 12.44 -31.40
N GLN A 89 -5.35 13.47 -32.07
CA GLN A 89 -5.51 14.81 -31.48
C GLN A 89 -6.68 14.91 -30.49
N THR A 90 -7.75 14.14 -30.68
CA THR A 90 -8.97 14.21 -29.85
C THR A 90 -9.04 13.11 -28.79
N GLN A 91 -8.26 12.04 -28.94
CA GLN A 91 -8.25 10.89 -28.03
C GLN A 91 -8.07 11.28 -26.56
N LEU A 92 -7.08 12.13 -26.26
CA LEU A 92 -6.81 12.55 -24.88
C LEU A 92 -8.03 13.23 -24.25
N LYS A 93 -8.65 14.19 -24.96
CA LYS A 93 -9.82 14.92 -24.48
C LYS A 93 -11.03 13.99 -24.31
N ASN A 94 -11.28 13.11 -25.28
CA ASN A 94 -12.39 12.16 -25.22
C ASN A 94 -12.25 11.18 -24.05
N LEU A 95 -11.04 10.67 -23.82
CA LEU A 95 -10.75 9.82 -22.66
C LEU A 95 -10.89 10.57 -21.34
N GLN A 96 -10.49 11.84 -21.28
CA GLN A 96 -10.69 12.68 -20.10
C GLN A 96 -12.18 12.85 -19.79
N TYR A 97 -13.00 13.23 -20.77
CA TYR A 97 -14.45 13.36 -20.58
C TYR A 97 -15.10 12.06 -20.13
N PHE A 98 -14.73 10.94 -20.76
CA PHE A 98 -15.23 9.63 -20.39
C PHE A 98 -14.87 9.25 -18.95
N ASN A 99 -13.60 9.40 -18.56
CA ASN A 99 -13.13 9.10 -17.21
C ASN A 99 -13.83 9.97 -16.16
N ILE A 100 -14.12 11.23 -16.47
CA ILE A 100 -14.88 12.12 -15.58
C ILE A 100 -16.31 11.60 -15.39
N ILE A 101 -17.04 11.36 -16.48
CA ILE A 101 -18.46 10.95 -16.42
C ILE A 101 -18.58 9.62 -15.69
N ILE A 102 -17.85 8.60 -16.14
CA ILE A 102 -17.91 7.26 -15.58
C ILE A 102 -17.39 7.23 -14.15
N GLY A 103 -16.30 7.96 -13.87
CA GLY A 103 -15.75 8.01 -12.53
C GLY A 103 -16.63 8.77 -11.53
N MET A 104 -17.35 9.81 -11.96
CA MET A 104 -18.37 10.47 -11.12
C MET A 104 -19.55 9.54 -10.85
N MET A 105 -20.03 8.80 -11.86
CA MET A 105 -21.06 7.77 -11.67
C MET A 105 -20.59 6.69 -10.69
N PHE A 106 -19.35 6.22 -10.83
CA PHE A 106 -18.76 5.25 -9.91
C PHE A 106 -18.68 5.78 -8.48
N SER A 107 -18.27 7.05 -8.34
CA SER A 107 -18.16 7.71 -7.05
C SER A 107 -19.54 7.81 -6.40
N PHE A 108 -20.58 8.19 -7.15
CA PHE A 108 -21.94 8.22 -6.64
C PHE A 108 -22.44 6.84 -6.19
N VAL A 109 -22.09 5.76 -6.90
CA VAL A 109 -22.42 4.40 -6.43
C VAL A 109 -21.66 4.03 -5.16
N ALA A 110 -20.41 4.50 -5.00
CA ALA A 110 -19.57 4.15 -3.87
C ALA A 110 -19.88 4.95 -2.58
N MET A 111 -20.28 6.22 -2.70
CA MET A 111 -20.47 7.15 -1.57
C MET A 111 -21.75 8.02 -1.64
N SER A 112 -22.65 7.76 -2.58
CA SER A 112 -23.95 8.43 -2.73
C SER A 112 -23.77 9.93 -2.89
N PHE A 113 -24.61 10.72 -2.23
CA PHE A 113 -24.56 12.18 -2.21
C PHE A 113 -23.25 12.76 -1.64
N GLY A 114 -22.46 11.98 -0.90
CA GLY A 114 -21.12 12.38 -0.43
C GLY A 114 -20.17 12.79 -1.56
N VAL A 115 -20.43 12.36 -2.80
CA VAL A 115 -19.68 12.79 -3.99
C VAL A 115 -19.71 14.30 -4.19
N ILE A 116 -20.78 14.97 -3.75
CA ILE A 116 -20.94 16.43 -3.85
C ILE A 116 -19.90 17.12 -2.99
N PHE A 117 -19.72 16.71 -1.72
CA PHE A 117 -18.71 17.26 -0.84
C PHE A 117 -17.30 17.02 -1.40
N GLN A 118 -17.02 15.80 -1.85
CA GLN A 118 -15.76 15.52 -2.52
C GLN A 118 -15.53 16.46 -3.70
N PHE A 119 -16.51 16.63 -4.59
CA PHE A 119 -16.37 17.49 -5.76
C PHE A 119 -16.13 18.96 -5.37
N VAL A 120 -16.86 19.49 -4.39
CA VAL A 120 -16.65 20.86 -3.89
C VAL A 120 -15.23 21.03 -3.36
N VAL A 121 -14.75 20.09 -2.53
CA VAL A 121 -13.39 20.13 -2.00
C VAL A 121 -12.36 20.06 -3.12
N LEU A 122 -12.56 19.18 -4.12
CA LEU A 122 -11.68 19.09 -5.29
C LEU A 122 -11.56 20.42 -6.04
N MET A 123 -12.67 21.13 -6.20
CA MET A 123 -12.70 22.44 -6.84
C MET A 123 -12.00 23.51 -6.00
N ILE A 124 -12.19 23.51 -4.68
CA ILE A 124 -11.48 24.42 -3.76
C ILE A 124 -9.98 24.22 -3.89
N PHE A 125 -9.49 22.98 -3.81
CA PHE A 125 -8.06 22.68 -3.99
C PHE A 125 -7.57 23.11 -5.37
N TYR A 126 -8.34 22.86 -6.44
CA TYR A 126 -7.97 23.25 -7.80
C TYR A 126 -7.86 24.77 -7.98
N ILE A 127 -8.79 25.52 -7.42
CA ILE A 127 -8.81 26.98 -7.47
C ILE A 127 -7.64 27.55 -6.67
N LEU A 128 -7.45 27.08 -5.43
CA LEU A 128 -6.35 27.52 -4.57
C LEU A 128 -4.99 27.27 -5.21
N GLN A 129 -4.77 26.08 -5.80
CA GLN A 129 -3.48 25.82 -6.46
C GLN A 129 -3.23 26.77 -7.64
N LYS A 130 -4.27 27.15 -8.41
CA LYS A 130 -4.11 28.01 -9.59
C LYS A 130 -3.75 29.43 -9.17
N TYR A 131 -4.35 29.93 -8.09
CA TYR A 131 -4.01 31.25 -7.54
C TYR A 131 -2.62 31.29 -6.89
N LEU A 132 -2.21 30.22 -6.22
CA LEU A 132 -0.94 30.19 -5.48
C LEU A 132 0.25 29.65 -6.28
N ILE A 133 0.08 29.27 -7.55
CA ILE A 133 1.10 28.52 -8.30
C ILE A 133 2.44 29.27 -8.46
N ASN A 134 2.41 30.61 -8.52
CA ASN A 134 3.62 31.43 -8.61
C ASN A 134 4.16 31.86 -7.25
N PHE A 135 3.54 31.40 -6.15
CA PHE A 135 3.93 31.80 -4.81
C PHE A 135 5.19 31.05 -4.35
N LYS A 136 6.19 31.79 -3.83
CA LYS A 136 7.47 31.24 -3.37
C LYS A 136 7.31 30.12 -2.32
N TYR A 137 6.32 30.26 -1.43
CA TYR A 137 6.05 29.28 -0.36
C TYR A 137 4.90 28.32 -0.70
N PHE A 138 4.55 28.15 -1.98
CA PHE A 138 3.46 27.29 -2.44
C PHE A 138 3.46 25.90 -1.78
N VAL A 139 4.62 25.22 -1.78
CA VAL A 139 4.75 23.87 -1.20
C VAL A 139 4.36 23.85 0.28
N LEU A 140 4.83 24.82 1.06
CA LEU A 140 4.51 24.93 2.49
C LEU A 140 3.02 25.26 2.71
N SER A 141 2.47 26.17 1.92
CA SER A 141 1.04 26.53 1.98
C SER A 141 0.13 25.35 1.62
N LEU A 142 0.49 24.59 0.58
CA LEU A 142 -0.23 23.38 0.17
C LEU A 142 -0.24 22.34 1.28
N TRP A 143 0.93 22.01 1.84
CA TRP A 143 1.02 21.03 2.92
C TRP A 143 0.30 21.48 4.19
N THR A 144 0.35 22.77 4.52
CA THR A 144 -0.41 23.34 5.64
C THR A 144 -1.92 23.17 5.41
N PHE A 145 -2.40 23.51 4.22
CA PHE A 145 -3.82 23.33 3.87
C PHE A 145 -4.25 21.87 3.90
N VAL A 146 -3.41 20.96 3.40
CA VAL A 146 -3.62 19.50 3.47
C VAL A 146 -3.77 19.02 4.92
N MET A 147 -2.86 19.42 5.80
CA MET A 147 -2.88 18.99 7.20
C MET A 147 -4.07 19.56 7.97
N VAL A 148 -4.40 20.84 7.75
CA VAL A 148 -5.60 21.47 8.32
C VAL A 148 -6.86 20.78 7.80
N PHE A 149 -6.93 20.47 6.51
CA PHE A 149 -8.06 19.76 5.94
C PHE A 149 -8.24 18.37 6.55
N LEU A 150 -7.17 17.57 6.63
CA LEU A 150 -7.20 16.24 7.25
C LEU A 150 -7.66 16.33 8.72
N TYR A 151 -7.15 17.31 9.47
CA TYR A 151 -7.54 17.55 10.86
C TYR A 151 -9.03 17.90 11.01
N LEU A 152 -9.53 18.83 10.20
CA LEU A 152 -10.94 19.24 10.21
C LEU A 152 -11.86 18.09 9.80
N ASN A 153 -11.46 17.36 8.76
CA ASN A 153 -12.20 16.23 8.24
C ASN A 153 -12.34 15.12 9.29
N GLU A 154 -11.31 14.89 10.10
CA GLU A 154 -11.39 13.93 11.21
C GLU A 154 -12.29 14.43 12.35
N ILE A 155 -12.10 15.68 12.83
CA ILE A 155 -12.86 16.21 13.98
C ILE A 155 -14.35 16.26 13.69
N LEU A 156 -14.71 16.56 12.44
CA LEU A 156 -16.09 16.66 12.02
C LEU A 156 -16.70 15.30 11.62
N ASP A 157 -15.92 14.22 11.59
CA ASP A 157 -16.29 12.91 11.00
C ASP A 157 -16.79 13.08 9.55
N GLY A 158 -16.10 13.95 8.81
CA GLY A 158 -16.53 14.48 7.51
C GLY A 158 -17.52 15.63 7.60
N PHE A 159 -18.00 16.07 6.44
CA PHE A 159 -19.02 17.10 6.31
C PHE A 159 -20.37 16.42 6.10
N ASN A 160 -21.37 16.87 6.85
CA ASN A 160 -22.75 16.40 6.75
C ASN A 160 -23.63 17.46 6.11
N PHE A 161 -24.66 17.05 5.38
CA PHE A 161 -25.60 17.95 4.73
C PHE A 161 -26.39 18.80 5.73
N LYS A 162 -26.65 18.26 6.93
CA LYS A 162 -27.20 19.01 8.05
C LYS A 162 -26.41 20.27 8.40
N MET A 163 -25.08 20.26 8.25
CA MET A 163 -24.24 21.44 8.52
C MET A 163 -24.47 22.56 7.51
N VAL A 164 -24.89 22.21 6.29
CA VAL A 164 -25.22 23.18 5.23
C VAL A 164 -26.63 23.72 5.43
N SER A 165 -27.60 22.83 5.71
CA SER A 165 -28.98 23.20 6.01
C SER A 165 -29.72 22.05 6.67
N ASN A 166 -30.56 22.38 7.66
CA ASN A 166 -31.43 21.39 8.33
C ASN A 166 -32.37 20.66 7.34
N HIS A 167 -32.73 21.30 6.22
CA HIS A 167 -33.59 20.67 5.21
C HIS A 167 -32.89 19.56 4.41
N LEU A 168 -31.55 19.53 4.39
CA LEU A 168 -30.78 18.54 3.64
C LEU A 168 -30.39 17.32 4.50
N GLU A 169 -30.79 17.27 5.79
CA GLU A 169 -30.53 16.14 6.70
C GLU A 169 -31.08 14.80 6.16
N ILE A 170 -32.11 14.85 5.31
CA ILE A 170 -32.67 13.67 4.63
C ILE A 170 -31.60 12.95 3.79
N LEU A 171 -30.67 13.69 3.16
CA LEU A 171 -29.59 13.11 2.37
C LEU A 171 -28.59 12.34 3.24
N ASP A 172 -28.33 12.84 4.47
CA ASP A 172 -27.48 12.15 5.45
C ASP A 172 -28.14 10.84 5.92
N GLN A 173 -29.47 10.82 6.07
CA GLN A 173 -30.22 9.62 6.43
C GLN A 173 -30.17 8.55 5.34
N ILE A 174 -30.42 8.94 4.08
CA ILE A 174 -30.32 8.04 2.92
C ILE A 174 -28.91 7.42 2.84
N GLN A 175 -27.87 8.22 3.06
CA GLN A 175 -26.49 7.73 3.03
C GLN A 175 -26.22 6.68 4.13
N LYS A 176 -26.76 6.89 5.34
CA LYS A 176 -26.65 5.93 6.46
C LYS A 176 -27.39 4.63 6.18
N GLU A 177 -28.61 4.72 5.64
CA GLU A 177 -29.43 3.54 5.29
C GLU A 177 -28.76 2.65 4.24
N GLN A 178 -28.09 3.26 3.26
CA GLN A 178 -27.40 2.52 2.18
C GLN A 178 -26.08 1.86 2.62
N GLN A 179 -25.65 2.02 3.87
CA GLN A 179 -24.39 1.49 4.42
C GLN A 179 -23.15 1.76 3.53
N GLN A 180 -23.16 2.89 2.82
CA GLN A 180 -22.09 3.22 1.88
C GLN A 180 -20.84 3.75 2.57
N ILE A 181 -19.73 3.74 1.84
CA ILE A 181 -18.45 4.20 2.36
C ILE A 181 -18.54 5.71 2.58
N GLN A 182 -18.20 6.16 3.78
CA GLN A 182 -18.12 7.59 4.08
C GLN A 182 -17.12 8.27 3.14
N TRP A 183 -17.56 9.35 2.48
CA TRP A 183 -16.78 10.04 1.44
C TRP A 183 -15.40 10.47 1.94
N HIS A 184 -15.34 10.89 3.20
CA HIS A 184 -14.13 11.42 3.83
C HIS A 184 -13.02 10.36 3.97
N ARG A 185 -13.35 9.07 4.07
CA ARG A 185 -12.35 7.98 4.15
C ARG A 185 -11.76 7.66 2.78
N LEU A 186 -12.58 7.69 1.73
CA LEU A 186 -12.10 7.54 0.35
C LEU A 186 -11.29 8.76 -0.10
N PHE A 187 -11.60 9.92 0.47
CA PHE A 187 -10.92 11.17 0.15
C PHE A 187 -9.42 11.11 0.45
N ASN A 188 -8.96 10.31 1.42
CA ASN A 188 -7.52 10.21 1.74
C ASN A 188 -6.69 9.74 0.53
N LEU A 189 -7.18 8.80 -0.28
CA LEU A 189 -6.48 8.40 -1.52
C LEU A 189 -6.60 9.46 -2.62
N VAL A 190 -7.73 10.15 -2.69
CA VAL A 190 -7.96 11.26 -3.63
C VAL A 190 -7.01 12.43 -3.33
N LEU A 191 -6.79 12.75 -2.06
CA LEU A 191 -5.88 13.78 -1.58
C LEU A 191 -4.45 13.57 -2.09
N LEU A 192 -3.97 12.32 -2.16
CA LEU A 192 -2.66 12.02 -2.73
C LEU A 192 -2.56 12.43 -4.21
N ARG A 193 -3.66 12.29 -4.96
CA ARG A 193 -3.74 12.73 -6.37
C ARG A 193 -3.79 14.25 -6.46
N ILE A 194 -4.54 14.92 -5.58
CA ILE A 194 -4.58 16.39 -5.53
C ILE A 194 -3.18 16.96 -5.33
N ILE A 195 -2.44 16.45 -4.35
CA ILE A 195 -1.07 16.86 -4.05
C ILE A 195 -0.14 16.54 -5.23
N SER A 196 -0.27 15.35 -5.85
CA SER A 196 0.52 14.99 -7.02
C SER A 196 0.35 16.00 -8.16
N PHE A 197 -0.90 16.29 -8.52
CA PHE A 197 -1.22 17.24 -9.58
C PHE A 197 -0.68 18.64 -9.23
N SER A 198 -0.91 19.10 -7.99
CA SER A 198 -0.54 20.44 -7.55
C SER A 198 0.97 20.67 -7.56
N LEU A 199 1.75 19.70 -7.07
CA LEU A 199 3.21 19.78 -7.05
C LEU A 199 3.82 19.57 -8.45
N ASP A 200 3.28 18.65 -9.26
CA ASP A 200 3.74 18.46 -10.64
C ASP A 200 3.49 19.73 -11.49
N HIS A 201 2.35 20.39 -11.31
CA HIS A 201 2.03 21.67 -11.98
C HIS A 201 2.95 22.79 -11.50
N TYR A 202 3.19 22.90 -10.18
CA TYR A 202 4.08 23.91 -9.61
C TYR A 202 5.51 23.77 -10.14
N TRP A 203 6.05 22.56 -10.14
CA TRP A 203 7.39 22.30 -10.67
C TRP A 203 7.49 22.54 -12.17
N ALA A 204 6.43 22.25 -12.94
CA ALA A 204 6.40 22.59 -14.37
C ALA A 204 6.50 24.11 -14.62
N VAL A 205 5.80 24.92 -13.82
CA VAL A 205 5.87 26.39 -13.91
C VAL A 205 7.25 26.93 -13.49
N GLN A 206 7.74 26.52 -12.31
CA GLN A 206 9.01 26.98 -11.75
C GLN A 206 10.22 26.69 -12.64
N GLU A 207 10.19 25.58 -13.37
CA GLU A 207 11.32 25.22 -14.23
C GLU A 207 11.33 25.99 -15.55
N ILE A 208 10.16 26.41 -16.05
CA ILE A 208 10.06 27.33 -17.19
C ILE A 208 10.59 28.71 -16.81
N GLU A 209 10.33 29.16 -15.59
CA GLU A 209 10.89 30.41 -15.06
C GLU A 209 12.42 30.35 -14.92
N LYS A 210 12.98 29.18 -14.57
CA LYS A 210 14.43 28.99 -14.35
C LYS A 210 15.21 28.65 -15.61
N ASN A 211 14.60 27.93 -16.57
CA ASN A 211 15.21 27.53 -17.82
C ASN A 211 14.45 28.19 -18.97
N GLN A 212 15.05 29.22 -19.61
CA GLN A 212 14.63 29.65 -20.95
C GLN A 212 14.90 28.51 -21.94
N ILE A 213 13.91 27.61 -22.09
CA ILE A 213 13.77 26.53 -23.07
C ILE A 213 14.98 25.61 -23.21
N LYS A 214 14.86 24.36 -22.74
CA LYS A 214 15.51 23.21 -23.42
C LYS A 214 14.85 21.88 -23.07
N HIS A 215 14.36 21.23 -24.13
CA HIS A 215 13.93 19.84 -24.28
C HIS A 215 12.82 19.32 -23.36
N ILE A 216 11.58 19.42 -23.86
CA ILE A 216 10.60 18.34 -23.68
C ILE A 216 11.22 17.13 -24.39
N SER A 217 11.78 16.18 -23.62
CA SER A 217 12.35 14.96 -24.19
C SER A 217 11.25 14.25 -24.99
N ALA A 218 11.50 14.02 -26.28
CA ALA A 218 10.62 13.26 -27.14
C ALA A 218 10.32 11.88 -26.51
N LEU A 219 9.07 11.43 -26.65
CA LEU A 219 8.61 10.14 -26.17
C LEU A 219 9.34 9.03 -26.92
N ASN A 220 10.35 8.43 -26.28
CA ASN A 220 10.97 7.20 -26.79
C ASN A 220 10.06 6.00 -26.46
N SER A 221 10.00 5.02 -27.36
CA SER A 221 9.10 3.87 -27.29
C SER A 221 9.40 2.82 -26.21
N GLU A 222 10.40 3.07 -25.37
CA GLU A 222 10.90 2.15 -24.33
C GLU A 222 11.01 2.82 -22.96
N GLN A 223 10.15 3.79 -22.64
CA GLN A 223 10.20 4.45 -21.33
C GLN A 223 9.59 3.55 -20.25
N ASN A 224 10.35 3.31 -19.19
CA ASN A 224 9.83 2.64 -18.00
C ASN A 224 8.96 3.61 -17.19
N TYR A 225 8.06 3.08 -16.35
CA TYR A 225 7.20 3.90 -15.48
C TYR A 225 7.95 5.01 -14.71
N GLN A 226 9.20 4.75 -14.27
CA GLN A 226 10.00 5.74 -13.55
C GLN A 226 10.42 6.93 -14.42
N ASP A 227 10.55 6.73 -15.73
CA ASP A 227 10.85 7.79 -16.69
C ASP A 227 9.62 8.66 -16.91
N LEU A 228 8.45 8.01 -17.04
CA LEU A 228 7.15 8.69 -17.17
C LEU A 228 6.82 9.56 -15.95
N VAL A 229 7.19 9.12 -14.74
CA VAL A 229 7.05 9.91 -13.51
C VAL A 229 7.89 11.20 -13.57
N LYS A 230 9.06 11.16 -14.20
CA LYS A 230 9.94 12.34 -14.35
C LYS A 230 9.54 13.22 -15.53
N GLN A 231 8.83 12.66 -16.51
CA GLN A 231 8.42 13.36 -17.70
C GLN A 231 7.31 14.37 -17.42
N ARG A 232 7.66 15.66 -17.49
CA ARG A 232 6.70 16.75 -17.35
C ARG A 232 5.71 16.80 -18.50
N GLN A 233 4.52 17.30 -18.21
CA GLN A 233 3.49 17.58 -19.21
C GLN A 233 3.58 19.04 -19.66
N GLU A 234 2.94 19.36 -20.79
CA GLU A 234 2.88 20.75 -21.25
C GLU A 234 1.94 21.56 -20.35
N LEU A 235 2.25 22.84 -20.11
CA LEU A 235 1.44 23.70 -19.22
C LEU A 235 -0.07 23.70 -19.53
N PRO A 236 -0.52 23.75 -20.80
CA PRO A 236 -1.95 23.71 -21.14
C PRO A 236 -2.66 22.41 -20.71
N GLU A 237 -1.92 21.35 -20.44
CA GLU A 237 -2.46 20.06 -20.02
C GLU A 237 -2.75 19.99 -18.53
N TYR A 238 -2.18 20.89 -17.73
CA TYR A 238 -2.57 21.10 -16.34
C TYR A 238 -3.87 21.92 -16.28
N ASN A 239 -4.94 21.35 -16.82
CA ASN A 239 -6.28 21.94 -16.85
C ASN A 239 -7.28 21.16 -15.98
N LEU A 240 -8.48 21.73 -15.80
CA LEU A 240 -9.51 21.16 -14.93
C LEU A 240 -9.95 19.76 -15.37
N PHE A 241 -10.08 19.52 -16.68
CA PHE A 241 -10.51 18.22 -17.19
C PHE A 241 -9.46 17.15 -16.96
N ALA A 242 -8.17 17.45 -17.17
CA ALA A 242 -7.09 16.53 -16.86
C ALA A 242 -7.02 16.22 -15.36
N TYR A 243 -7.23 17.23 -14.50
CA TYR A 243 -7.29 17.08 -13.05
C TYR A 243 -8.44 16.15 -12.62
N LEU A 244 -9.66 16.40 -13.09
CA LEU A 244 -10.83 15.60 -12.75
C LEU A 244 -10.72 14.17 -13.31
N ALA A 245 -10.28 14.01 -14.56
CA ALA A 245 -10.08 12.68 -15.17
C ALA A 245 -9.02 11.86 -14.43
N TYR A 246 -7.95 12.51 -13.96
CA TYR A 246 -6.93 11.87 -13.14
C TYR A 246 -7.46 11.44 -11.77
N ILE A 247 -8.26 12.26 -11.10
CA ILE A 247 -8.85 11.90 -9.81
C ILE A 247 -9.89 10.80 -9.95
N TYR A 248 -10.79 10.91 -10.93
CA TYR A 248 -11.92 10.01 -11.12
C TYR A 248 -11.60 8.77 -11.95
N TYR A 249 -10.33 8.48 -12.24
CA TYR A 249 -9.94 7.27 -12.94
C TYR A 249 -10.37 6.01 -12.18
N ALA A 250 -11.44 5.36 -12.66
CA ALA A 250 -12.20 4.33 -11.96
C ALA A 250 -11.38 3.09 -11.56
N PRO A 251 -10.46 2.54 -12.38
CA PRO A 251 -9.67 1.36 -11.99
C PRO A 251 -8.85 1.53 -10.72
N LEU A 252 -8.51 2.76 -10.35
CA LEU A 252 -7.66 3.07 -9.20
C LEU A 252 -8.38 3.91 -8.14
N PHE A 253 -9.67 4.25 -8.33
CA PHE A 253 -10.37 5.27 -7.54
C PHE A 253 -10.55 4.88 -6.07
N ILE A 254 -11.22 3.75 -5.79
CA ILE A 254 -11.54 3.30 -4.42
C ILE A 254 -10.30 2.74 -3.74
N THR A 255 -9.62 1.83 -4.43
CA THR A 255 -8.41 1.17 -3.96
C THR A 255 -7.52 0.97 -5.17
N GLY A 256 -6.23 1.21 -5.04
CA GLY A 256 -5.31 0.98 -6.14
C GLY A 256 -3.95 1.62 -5.93
N PRO A 257 -2.95 1.21 -6.72
CA PRO A 257 -1.65 1.87 -6.70
C PRO A 257 -1.76 3.38 -6.99
N THR A 258 -1.03 4.18 -6.22
CA THR A 258 -0.93 5.62 -6.42
C THR A 258 -0.09 5.92 -7.66
N VAL A 259 -0.73 6.42 -8.72
CA VAL A 259 -0.06 6.89 -9.94
C VAL A 259 0.11 8.40 -9.89
N THR A 260 1.26 8.93 -10.31
CA THR A 260 1.50 10.39 -10.41
C THR A 260 0.75 10.98 -11.61
N PHE A 261 0.39 12.26 -11.56
CA PHE A 261 -0.32 12.92 -12.67
C PHE A 261 0.48 12.85 -13.97
N ASN A 262 1.77 13.18 -13.94
CA ASN A 262 2.65 13.14 -15.11
C ASN A 262 2.64 11.77 -15.81
N ALA A 263 2.88 10.69 -15.06
CA ALA A 263 2.85 9.33 -15.60
C ALA A 263 1.45 8.90 -16.10
N PHE A 264 0.38 9.33 -15.45
CA PHE A 264 -0.98 9.03 -15.88
C PHE A 264 -1.31 9.71 -17.21
N ASN A 265 -1.07 11.02 -17.30
CA ASN A 265 -1.40 11.80 -18.49
C ASN A 265 -0.53 11.42 -19.69
N ALA A 266 0.75 11.08 -19.48
CA ALA A 266 1.63 10.57 -20.53
C ALA A 266 1.10 9.24 -21.14
N GLN A 267 0.59 8.33 -20.28
CA GLN A 267 0.06 7.04 -20.73
C GLN A 267 -1.29 7.18 -21.44
N LEU A 268 -2.14 8.14 -21.05
CA LEU A 268 -3.39 8.41 -21.77
C LEU A 268 -3.19 8.90 -23.20
N LYS A 269 -2.10 9.64 -23.46
CA LYS A 269 -1.75 10.14 -24.80
C LYS A 269 -1.23 9.06 -25.71
N GLN A 270 -0.45 8.12 -25.18
CA GLN A 270 0.13 7.08 -26.01
C GLN A 270 -0.99 6.16 -26.52
N LYS A 271 -1.09 6.01 -27.85
CA LYS A 271 -1.86 4.93 -28.45
C LYS A 271 -1.23 3.61 -28.04
N GLN A 272 -1.78 3.02 -26.97
CA GLN A 272 -1.43 1.71 -26.41
C GLN A 272 -0.01 1.27 -26.77
N GLN A 273 0.99 1.78 -26.05
CA GLN A 273 2.14 0.92 -25.79
C GLN A 273 1.70 -0.11 -24.76
N ALA A 274 0.91 -1.07 -25.24
CA ALA A 274 0.86 -2.40 -24.68
C ALA A 274 2.25 -3.06 -24.88
N ASN A 275 3.31 -2.45 -24.37
CA ASN A 275 4.63 -3.07 -24.22
C ASN A 275 4.67 -3.86 -22.90
N LYS A 276 3.61 -4.64 -22.69
CA LYS A 276 3.62 -5.88 -21.92
C LYS A 276 2.93 -6.90 -22.79
N ASN A 277 3.61 -8.01 -23.03
CA ASN A 277 3.06 -9.18 -23.69
C ASN A 277 1.66 -9.43 -23.11
N ILE A 278 0.61 -9.41 -23.94
CA ILE A 278 -0.78 -9.65 -23.47
C ILE A 278 -0.83 -10.93 -22.63
N LYS A 279 0.02 -11.91 -22.96
CA LYS A 279 0.23 -13.12 -22.16
C LYS A 279 0.62 -12.82 -20.71
N ASP A 280 1.52 -11.88 -20.45
CA ASP A 280 1.93 -11.49 -19.09
C ASP A 280 0.78 -10.84 -18.32
N VAL A 281 -0.05 -10.01 -18.99
CA VAL A 281 -1.24 -9.41 -18.38
C VAL A 281 -2.27 -10.49 -18.05
N ILE A 282 -2.54 -11.42 -18.97
CA ILE A 282 -3.44 -12.56 -18.75
C ILE A 282 -2.93 -13.43 -17.59
N ILE A 283 -1.65 -13.81 -17.58
CA ILE A 283 -1.04 -14.60 -16.50
C ILE A 283 -1.16 -13.86 -15.17
N TYR A 284 -0.95 -12.54 -15.16
CA TYR A 284 -1.10 -11.73 -13.96
C TYR A 284 -2.55 -11.72 -13.45
N VAL A 285 -3.53 -11.50 -14.33
CA VAL A 285 -4.97 -11.53 -14.01
C VAL A 285 -5.37 -12.90 -13.45
N LEU A 286 -5.02 -13.99 -14.15
CA LEU A 286 -5.34 -15.36 -13.72
C LEU A 286 -4.70 -15.69 -12.37
N ARG A 287 -3.44 -15.29 -12.15
CA ARG A 287 -2.77 -15.48 -10.86
C ARG A 287 -3.49 -14.75 -9.72
N VAL A 288 -3.99 -13.54 -9.96
CA VAL A 288 -4.69 -12.77 -8.95
C VAL A 288 -6.05 -13.38 -8.63
N TYR A 289 -6.86 -13.65 -9.65
CA TYR A 289 -8.24 -14.10 -9.47
C TYR A 289 -8.38 -15.57 -9.10
N ILE A 290 -7.49 -16.44 -9.58
CA ILE A 290 -7.56 -17.87 -9.29
C ILE A 290 -6.69 -18.19 -8.07
N LEU A 291 -5.38 -18.00 -8.18
CA LEU A 291 -4.45 -18.50 -7.17
C LEU A 291 -4.50 -17.67 -5.88
N ASN A 292 -4.39 -16.33 -5.97
CA ASN A 292 -4.26 -15.50 -4.78
C ASN A 292 -5.58 -15.44 -3.98
N LEU A 293 -6.72 -15.27 -4.65
CA LEU A 293 -8.03 -15.30 -3.99
C LEU A 293 -8.32 -16.65 -3.33
N LEU A 294 -8.10 -17.76 -4.03
CA LEU A 294 -8.31 -19.10 -3.49
C LEU A 294 -7.44 -19.35 -2.25
N THR A 295 -6.15 -19.01 -2.34
CA THR A 295 -5.22 -19.22 -1.23
C THR A 295 -5.60 -18.37 -0.02
N PHE A 296 -6.07 -17.14 -0.24
CA PHE A 296 -6.52 -16.29 0.85
C PHE A 296 -7.83 -16.78 1.47
N GLU A 297 -8.78 -17.27 0.67
CA GLU A 297 -9.99 -17.91 1.18
C GLU A 297 -9.67 -19.11 2.08
N ILE A 298 -8.77 -19.99 1.62
CA ILE A 298 -8.27 -21.13 2.41
C ILE A 298 -7.61 -20.64 3.71
N PHE A 299 -6.80 -19.59 3.64
CA PHE A 299 -6.15 -19.01 4.82
C PHE A 299 -7.16 -18.51 5.87
N LEU A 300 -8.26 -17.87 5.45
CA LEU A 300 -9.33 -17.42 6.35
C LEU A 300 -10.13 -18.56 6.97
N HIS A 301 -10.22 -19.72 6.30
CA HIS A 301 -10.84 -20.93 6.84
C HIS A 301 -10.00 -21.63 7.90
N ILE A 302 -8.68 -21.45 7.84
CA ILE A 302 -7.73 -22.20 8.65
C ILE A 302 -7.33 -21.41 9.92
N CYS A 303 -7.06 -20.11 9.77
CA CYS A 303 -6.34 -19.33 10.78
C CYS A 303 -7.24 -18.42 11.65
N TYR A 304 -8.38 -17.93 11.15
CA TYR A 304 -9.19 -16.89 11.83
C TYR A 304 -8.39 -15.66 12.32
N PRO A 305 -7.50 -15.10 11.48
CA PRO A 305 -6.49 -14.14 11.92
C PRO A 305 -7.08 -12.82 12.42
N ASN A 306 -8.09 -12.27 11.73
CA ASN A 306 -8.66 -10.98 12.09
C ASN A 306 -9.60 -11.12 13.29
N ALA A 307 -10.37 -12.21 13.32
CA ALA A 307 -11.30 -12.47 14.39
C ALA A 307 -10.59 -12.59 15.74
N ILE A 308 -9.48 -13.35 15.79
CA ILE A 308 -8.69 -13.51 17.01
C ILE A 308 -7.96 -12.21 17.37
N SER A 309 -7.44 -11.48 16.38
CA SER A 309 -6.53 -10.35 16.61
C SER A 309 -7.24 -9.02 16.88
N ASN A 310 -8.42 -8.78 16.32
CA ASN A 310 -9.01 -7.43 16.23
C ASN A 310 -10.41 -7.30 16.84
N LEU A 311 -11.05 -8.41 17.23
CA LEU A 311 -12.32 -8.37 17.96
C LEU A 311 -12.07 -8.33 19.47
N LYS A 312 -12.63 -7.33 20.14
CA LYS A 312 -12.46 -7.12 21.59
C LYS A 312 -12.99 -8.29 22.41
N GLU A 313 -14.05 -8.93 21.93
CA GLU A 313 -14.68 -10.09 22.56
C GLU A 313 -13.72 -11.29 22.64
N ASN A 314 -12.79 -11.38 21.69
CA ASN A 314 -11.78 -12.43 21.63
C ASN A 314 -10.49 -12.06 22.39
N ASN A 315 -10.44 -10.94 23.13
CA ASN A 315 -9.20 -10.50 23.78
C ASN A 315 -8.63 -11.48 24.79
N HIS A 316 -9.51 -12.20 25.47
CA HIS A 316 -9.15 -13.27 26.39
C HIS A 316 -8.30 -14.37 25.73
N ILE A 317 -8.49 -14.61 24.42
CA ILE A 317 -7.74 -15.62 23.67
C ILE A 317 -6.27 -15.22 23.65
N TRP A 318 -5.94 -14.06 23.08
CA TRP A 318 -4.55 -13.65 22.91
C TRP A 318 -3.84 -13.33 24.23
N GLN A 319 -4.58 -12.86 25.23
CA GLN A 319 -4.04 -12.60 26.58
C GLN A 319 -3.61 -13.91 27.27
N SER A 320 -4.36 -14.99 27.05
CA SER A 320 -4.08 -16.31 27.63
C SER A 320 -2.95 -17.08 26.92
N LEU A 321 -2.51 -16.62 25.75
CA LEU A 321 -1.48 -17.31 24.98
C LEU A 321 -0.12 -17.29 25.68
N SER A 322 0.63 -18.38 25.48
CA SER A 322 2.05 -18.40 25.79
C SER A 322 2.77 -17.29 25.02
N PHE A 323 3.94 -16.89 25.51
CA PHE A 323 4.74 -15.85 24.84
C PHE A 323 5.02 -16.21 23.37
N TYR A 324 5.45 -17.46 23.11
CA TYR A 324 5.67 -17.96 21.75
C TYR A 324 4.41 -17.87 20.87
N ASP A 325 3.26 -18.34 21.38
CA ASP A 325 2.01 -18.39 20.62
C ASP A 325 1.50 -16.99 20.28
N PHE A 326 1.70 -16.02 21.18
CA PHE A 326 1.38 -14.61 20.94
C PHE A 326 2.19 -14.02 19.78
N HIS A 327 3.48 -14.35 19.69
CA HIS A 327 4.34 -13.93 18.58
C HIS A 327 3.94 -14.55 17.24
N VAL A 328 3.61 -15.85 17.24
CA VAL A 328 3.10 -16.54 16.05
C VAL A 328 1.81 -15.86 15.57
N MET A 329 0.87 -15.59 16.47
CA MET A 329 -0.37 -14.87 16.16
C MET A 329 -0.11 -13.48 15.58
N SER A 330 0.78 -12.69 16.22
CA SER A 330 1.15 -11.35 15.76
C SER A 330 1.71 -11.38 14.32
N PHE A 331 2.54 -12.38 14.01
CA PHE A 331 3.04 -12.58 12.65
C PHE A 331 1.95 -13.01 11.66
N VAL A 332 1.06 -13.92 12.06
CA VAL A 332 -0.08 -14.35 11.23
C VAL A 332 -1.02 -13.17 10.93
N ASN A 333 -1.23 -12.26 11.88
CA ASN A 333 -1.96 -11.02 11.65
C ASN A 333 -1.25 -10.12 10.62
N LEU A 334 0.08 -9.98 10.69
CA LEU A 334 0.85 -9.26 9.68
C LEU A 334 0.71 -9.91 8.28
N ILE A 335 0.72 -11.24 8.18
CA ILE A 335 0.45 -11.97 6.93
C ILE A 335 -0.97 -11.66 6.43
N PHE A 336 -1.97 -11.70 7.31
CA PHE A 336 -3.36 -11.40 6.94
C PHE A 336 -3.46 -10.01 6.30
N ILE A 337 -2.90 -8.98 6.95
CA ILE A 337 -2.89 -7.61 6.44
C ILE A 337 -2.13 -7.54 5.10
N TRP A 338 -0.96 -8.19 5.00
CA TRP A 338 -0.18 -8.22 3.75
C TRP A 338 -0.99 -8.83 2.61
N TYR A 339 -1.64 -9.98 2.85
CA TYR A 339 -2.36 -10.73 1.84
C TYR A 339 -3.66 -10.02 1.41
N LYS A 340 -4.42 -9.48 2.37
CA LYS A 340 -5.62 -8.67 2.12
C LYS A 340 -5.31 -7.53 1.14
N PHE A 341 -4.33 -6.70 1.46
CA PHE A 341 -3.98 -5.55 0.62
C PHE A 341 -3.28 -5.96 -0.68
N MET A 342 -2.51 -7.06 -0.67
CA MET A 342 -1.93 -7.62 -1.89
C MET A 342 -3.01 -7.94 -2.92
N ILE A 343 -4.12 -8.57 -2.52
CA ILE A 343 -5.20 -8.92 -3.44
C ILE A 343 -5.94 -7.68 -3.94
N ILE A 344 -6.40 -6.83 -3.03
CA ILE A 344 -7.20 -5.63 -3.35
C ILE A 344 -6.43 -4.76 -4.35
N TRP A 345 -5.16 -4.43 -4.06
CA TRP A 345 -4.37 -3.58 -4.94
C TRP A 345 -3.99 -4.25 -6.26
N ARG A 346 -3.80 -5.57 -6.27
CA ARG A 346 -3.49 -6.29 -7.51
C ARG A 346 -4.69 -6.39 -8.45
N ILE A 347 -5.90 -6.51 -7.91
CA ILE A 347 -7.13 -6.46 -8.71
C ILE A 347 -7.25 -5.09 -9.39
N SER A 348 -7.16 -4.00 -8.64
CA SER A 348 -7.21 -2.64 -9.21
C SER A 348 -6.11 -2.39 -10.24
N ARG A 349 -4.89 -2.88 -9.96
CA ARG A 349 -3.78 -2.86 -10.91
C ARG A 349 -4.07 -3.70 -12.17
N ALA A 350 -4.73 -4.85 -12.05
CA ALA A 350 -5.09 -5.69 -13.19
C ALA A 350 -6.01 -4.92 -14.15
N TRP A 351 -7.04 -4.25 -13.64
CA TRP A 351 -7.94 -3.40 -14.45
C TRP A 351 -7.20 -2.24 -15.12
N ALA A 352 -6.31 -1.55 -14.40
CA ALA A 352 -5.48 -0.49 -14.98
C ALA A 352 -4.55 -1.03 -16.10
N LEU A 353 -3.95 -2.21 -15.92
CA LEU A 353 -3.10 -2.84 -16.94
C LEU A 353 -3.87 -3.23 -18.19
N ILE A 354 -5.10 -3.74 -18.06
CA ILE A 354 -5.95 -4.07 -19.21
C ILE A 354 -6.33 -2.79 -19.97
N ASP A 355 -6.53 -1.67 -19.25
CA ASP A 355 -6.73 -0.35 -19.87
C ASP A 355 -5.47 0.20 -20.57
N GLY A 356 -4.31 -0.40 -20.34
CA GLY A 356 -3.02 0.07 -20.86
C GLY A 356 -2.34 1.14 -20.00
N ILE A 357 -2.75 1.29 -18.73
CA ILE A 357 -2.08 2.14 -17.75
C ILE A 357 -1.21 1.26 -16.84
N ASP A 358 0.10 1.35 -16.99
CA ASP A 358 1.04 0.72 -16.07
C ASP A 358 1.16 1.51 -14.77
N VAL A 359 0.99 0.78 -13.67
CA VAL A 359 1.16 1.29 -12.32
C VAL A 359 2.04 0.35 -11.49
N PRO A 360 2.73 0.85 -10.45
CA PRO A 360 3.62 0.02 -9.64
C PRO A 360 2.88 -1.11 -8.93
N GLU A 361 3.51 -2.29 -8.85
CA GLU A 361 3.06 -3.37 -7.97
C GLU A 361 3.29 -2.99 -6.50
N ASN A 362 2.21 -2.95 -5.72
CA ASN A 362 2.26 -2.51 -4.33
C ASN A 362 2.84 -3.53 -3.35
N MET A 363 2.62 -4.83 -3.59
CA MET A 363 3.16 -5.92 -2.76
C MET A 363 4.02 -6.83 -3.63
N ASN A 364 5.25 -6.37 -3.88
CA ASN A 364 6.17 -7.04 -4.79
C ASN A 364 7.04 -8.12 -4.12
N ARG A 365 7.09 -8.15 -2.79
CA ARG A 365 7.89 -9.08 -1.99
C ARG A 365 7.07 -9.55 -0.78
N CYS A 366 7.17 -10.84 -0.45
CA CYS A 366 6.67 -11.37 0.82
C CYS A 366 7.58 -10.93 1.98
N ILE A 367 7.08 -11.08 3.21
CA ILE A 367 7.72 -10.60 4.44
C ILE A 367 9.16 -11.15 4.58
N TYR A 368 9.35 -12.47 4.45
CA TYR A 368 10.68 -13.10 4.52
C TYR A 368 11.61 -12.74 3.37
N ASN A 369 11.09 -12.26 2.25
CA ASN A 369 11.90 -11.74 1.16
C ASN A 369 12.32 -10.28 1.41
N ASN A 370 12.00 -9.67 2.55
CA ASN A 370 12.49 -8.35 2.95
C ASN A 370 13.51 -8.47 4.08
N TYR A 371 14.80 -8.44 3.73
CA TYR A 371 15.91 -8.63 4.68
C TYR A 371 16.37 -7.35 5.40
N ASN A 372 15.71 -6.22 5.18
CA ASN A 372 15.99 -4.97 5.91
C ASN A 372 14.75 -4.06 5.97
N PHE A 373 14.76 -3.11 6.90
CA PHE A 373 13.57 -2.33 7.30
C PHE A 373 13.20 -1.31 6.25
N SER A 374 14.19 -0.59 5.75
CA SER A 374 14.06 0.29 4.60
C SER A 374 13.62 -0.47 3.34
N GLY A 375 13.98 -1.74 3.19
CA GLY A 375 13.52 -2.59 2.08
C GLY A 375 12.06 -3.00 2.22
N PHE A 376 11.64 -3.37 3.43
CA PHE A 376 10.25 -3.70 3.74
C PHE A 376 9.31 -2.56 3.31
N TRP A 377 9.55 -1.32 3.74
CA TRP A 377 8.70 -0.18 3.36
C TRP A 377 8.79 0.23 1.90
N ARG A 378 9.89 -0.08 1.21
CA ARG A 378 9.99 0.10 -0.25
C ARG A 378 9.20 -0.96 -1.03
N SER A 379 8.91 -2.09 -0.40
CA SER A 379 8.21 -3.23 -0.98
C SER A 379 6.75 -3.34 -0.53
N TRP A 380 6.41 -2.77 0.63
CA TRP A 380 5.07 -2.61 1.16
C TRP A 380 4.45 -1.33 0.62
N HIS A 381 3.23 -1.42 0.07
CA HIS A 381 2.51 -0.29 -0.51
C HIS A 381 3.41 0.57 -1.42
N ARG A 382 4.19 -0.08 -2.29
CA ARG A 382 5.30 0.53 -3.02
C ARG A 382 4.95 1.82 -3.77
N SER A 383 3.78 1.90 -4.40
CA SER A 383 3.37 3.12 -5.12
C SER A 383 3.23 4.33 -4.17
N PHE A 384 2.66 4.12 -2.98
CA PHE A 384 2.58 5.14 -1.94
C PHE A 384 3.95 5.47 -1.36
N ASN A 385 4.84 4.50 -1.18
CA ASN A 385 6.23 4.78 -0.79
C ASN A 385 6.95 5.67 -1.83
N GLN A 386 6.78 5.38 -3.12
CA GLN A 386 7.34 6.21 -4.20
C GLN A 386 6.73 7.60 -4.22
N TRP A 387 5.44 7.71 -3.95
CA TRP A 387 4.72 8.97 -3.80
C TRP A 387 5.27 9.80 -2.64
N LEU A 388 5.42 9.20 -1.44
CA LEU A 388 6.01 9.84 -0.26
C LEU A 388 7.43 10.33 -0.55
N ILE A 389 8.23 9.51 -1.25
CA ILE A 389 9.59 9.90 -1.63
C ILE A 389 9.56 11.17 -2.50
N ARG A 390 8.73 11.18 -3.53
CA ARG A 390 8.67 12.29 -4.51
C ARG A 390 8.11 13.58 -3.91
N TYR A 391 6.99 13.51 -3.20
CA TYR A 391 6.21 14.70 -2.84
C TYR A 391 6.43 15.17 -1.40
N LEU A 392 7.02 14.35 -0.52
CA LEU A 392 7.29 14.71 0.87
C LEU A 392 8.79 14.62 1.20
N TYR A 393 9.41 13.45 1.04
CA TYR A 393 10.80 13.22 1.46
C TYR A 393 11.84 14.05 0.69
N ILE A 394 11.77 14.08 -0.65
CA ILE A 394 12.72 14.85 -1.48
C ILE A 394 12.60 16.37 -1.22
N PRO A 395 11.39 16.97 -1.18
CA PRO A 395 11.21 18.37 -0.80
C PRO A 395 11.77 18.73 0.58
N LEU A 396 11.76 17.81 1.54
CA LEU A 396 12.37 17.98 2.87
C LEU A 396 13.91 17.80 2.88
N GLY A 397 14.59 17.85 1.73
CA GLY A 397 16.04 17.71 1.61
C GLY A 397 16.53 16.26 1.51
N GLY A 398 15.61 15.30 1.38
CA GLY A 398 15.92 13.92 1.04
C GLY A 398 16.89 13.25 2.01
N SER A 399 17.91 12.58 1.46
CA SER A 399 18.90 11.82 2.25
C SER A 399 19.77 12.65 3.17
N LYS A 400 19.88 13.98 2.95
CA LYS A 400 20.64 14.88 3.83
C LYS A 400 20.05 14.92 5.25
N TYR A 401 18.72 14.89 5.36
CA TYR A 401 18.00 14.95 6.63
C TYR A 401 17.23 13.65 6.92
N LYS A 402 17.77 12.50 6.48
CA LYS A 402 17.09 11.19 6.56
C LYS A 402 16.50 10.89 7.94
N ALA A 403 17.25 11.16 9.02
CA ALA A 403 16.81 10.88 10.39
C ALA A 403 15.56 11.68 10.77
N LEU A 404 15.50 12.97 10.45
CA LEU A 404 14.34 13.82 10.71
C LEU A 404 13.18 13.48 9.76
N ASN A 405 13.48 13.21 8.49
CA ASN A 405 12.47 12.96 7.46
C ASN A 405 11.67 11.68 7.73
N ILE A 406 12.27 10.66 8.35
CA ILE A 406 11.57 9.42 8.72
C ILE A 406 10.42 9.72 9.70
N TRP A 407 10.66 10.56 10.72
CA TRP A 407 9.62 10.95 11.68
C TRP A 407 8.46 11.66 10.98
N ILE A 408 8.77 12.67 10.16
CA ILE A 408 7.74 13.45 9.44
C ILE A 408 6.94 12.53 8.50
N VAL A 409 7.61 11.63 7.77
CA VAL A 409 6.95 10.70 6.85
C VAL A 409 6.02 9.74 7.59
N PHE A 410 6.48 9.07 8.66
CA PHE A 410 5.62 8.10 9.37
C PHE A 410 4.51 8.77 10.18
N LEU A 411 4.72 9.97 10.72
CA LEU A 411 3.67 10.76 11.34
C LEU A 411 2.60 11.16 10.32
N PHE A 412 3.01 11.61 9.13
CA PHE A 412 2.06 11.86 8.05
C PHE A 412 1.31 10.59 7.65
N VAL A 413 1.98 9.43 7.56
CA VAL A 413 1.32 8.15 7.25
C VAL A 413 0.29 7.78 8.31
N ALA A 414 0.61 7.94 9.60
CA ALA A 414 -0.35 7.70 10.68
C ALA A 414 -1.56 8.64 10.57
N PHE A 415 -1.31 9.94 10.40
CA PHE A 415 -2.35 10.97 10.28
C PHE A 415 -3.22 10.79 9.03
N TRP A 416 -2.63 10.32 7.93
CA TRP A 416 -3.32 10.00 6.69
C TRP A 416 -4.19 8.74 6.80
N HIS A 417 -3.88 7.84 7.72
CA HIS A 417 -4.69 6.65 7.97
C HIS A 417 -5.93 6.96 8.81
N ASP A 418 -5.75 7.32 10.09
CA ASP A 418 -6.79 7.78 11.02
C ASP A 418 -6.13 8.62 12.13
N PHE A 419 -6.83 9.56 12.77
CA PHE A 419 -6.29 10.28 13.93
C PHE A 419 -6.49 9.50 15.24
N LYS A 420 -5.90 8.30 15.30
CA LYS A 420 -5.96 7.44 16.49
C LYS A 420 -4.62 7.42 17.21
N ALA A 421 -4.68 7.45 18.55
CA ALA A 421 -3.49 7.36 19.39
C ALA A 421 -2.67 6.09 19.09
N ASP A 422 -3.33 4.99 18.76
CA ASP A 422 -2.68 3.70 18.45
C ASP A 422 -1.80 3.78 17.20
N LEU A 423 -2.23 4.52 16.17
CA LEU A 423 -1.44 4.73 14.95
C LEU A 423 -0.25 5.67 15.17
N PHE A 424 -0.38 6.61 16.11
CA PHE A 424 0.75 7.43 16.53
C PHE A 424 1.82 6.57 17.24
N PHE A 425 1.42 5.69 18.17
CA PHE A 425 2.34 4.75 18.80
C PHE A 425 2.97 3.80 17.80
N TRP A 426 2.21 3.32 16.83
CA TRP A 426 2.74 2.55 15.70
C TRP A 426 3.83 3.32 14.95
N ALA A 427 3.58 4.58 14.56
CA ALA A 427 4.56 5.39 13.85
C ALA A 427 5.85 5.57 14.66
N LEU A 428 5.72 5.80 15.98
CA LEU A 428 6.84 5.90 16.91
C LEU A 428 7.64 4.59 16.96
N LEU A 429 6.99 3.45 17.16
CA LEU A 429 7.65 2.13 17.19
C LEU A 429 8.38 1.82 15.89
N ILE A 430 7.76 2.13 14.75
CA ILE A 430 8.36 1.95 13.43
C ILE A 430 9.58 2.86 13.22
N CYS A 431 9.52 4.12 13.65
CA CYS A 431 10.66 5.03 13.60
C CYS A 431 11.81 4.55 14.49
N LEU A 432 11.53 4.12 15.72
CA LEU A 432 12.52 3.56 16.63
C LEU A 432 13.18 2.30 16.06
N ALA A 433 12.39 1.41 15.45
CA ALA A 433 12.88 0.19 14.82
C ALA A 433 13.77 0.45 13.58
N LEU A 434 13.66 1.63 12.94
CA LEU A 434 14.53 2.04 11.84
C LEU A 434 15.92 2.52 12.29
N LEU A 435 16.03 3.06 13.51
CA LEU A 435 17.28 3.67 14.00
C LEU A 435 18.46 2.68 14.04
N PRO A 436 18.31 1.42 14.50
CA PRO A 436 19.39 0.44 14.46
C PRO A 436 19.88 0.15 13.04
N GLU A 437 18.97 0.04 12.05
CA GLU A 437 19.35 -0.16 10.64
C GLU A 437 20.13 1.04 10.12
N MET A 438 19.73 2.26 10.50
CA MET A 438 20.41 3.49 10.10
C MET A 438 21.79 3.63 10.74
N ALA A 439 21.91 3.35 12.04
CA ALA A 439 23.18 3.34 12.74
C ALA A 439 24.13 2.29 12.12
N ALA A 440 23.62 1.08 11.86
CA ALA A 440 24.40 0.03 11.22
C ALA A 440 24.88 0.44 9.82
N MET A 441 24.02 1.05 9.00
CA MET A 441 24.42 1.56 7.67
C MET A 441 25.39 2.74 7.72
N TYR A 442 25.39 3.52 8.81
CA TYR A 442 26.30 4.64 9.01
C TYR A 442 27.70 4.17 9.45
N PHE A 443 27.76 3.25 10.42
CA PHE A 443 29.04 2.76 10.97
C PHE A 443 29.67 1.64 10.13
N PHE A 444 28.87 0.82 9.45
CA PHE A 444 29.37 -0.31 8.67
C PHE A 444 29.18 -0.08 7.18
N ASN A 445 30.28 -0.06 6.43
CA ASN A 445 30.21 -0.10 4.98
C ASN A 445 29.84 -1.53 4.53
N LYS A 446 28.60 -1.69 4.07
CA LYS A 446 28.08 -2.95 3.54
C LYS A 446 29.00 -3.56 2.47
N GLU A 447 29.62 -2.75 1.62
CA GLU A 447 30.47 -3.23 0.52
C GLU A 447 31.73 -3.93 1.03
N LYS A 448 32.25 -3.51 2.19
CA LYS A 448 33.43 -4.11 2.81
C LYS A 448 33.16 -5.52 3.31
N TYR A 449 31.96 -5.78 3.81
CA TYR A 449 31.60 -7.06 4.46
C TYR A 449 30.79 -7.99 3.56
N TYR A 450 30.39 -7.52 2.39
CA TYR A 450 29.46 -8.21 1.49
C TYR A 450 29.93 -9.61 1.09
N ASP A 451 31.24 -9.79 0.88
CA ASP A 451 31.83 -11.03 0.39
C ASP A 451 32.07 -12.08 1.49
N TYR A 452 31.89 -11.74 2.77
CA TYR A 452 32.10 -12.69 3.85
C TYR A 452 30.92 -13.65 3.99
N TRP A 453 31.22 -14.94 4.14
CA TRP A 453 30.22 -16.00 4.25
C TRP A 453 29.25 -15.80 5.43
N TRP A 454 29.73 -15.21 6.53
CA TRP A 454 28.98 -14.96 7.75
C TRP A 454 28.02 -13.75 7.64
N PHE A 455 28.31 -12.80 6.74
CA PHE A 455 27.59 -11.53 6.66
C PHE A 455 26.10 -11.72 6.38
N LYS A 456 25.74 -12.68 5.52
CA LYS A 456 24.34 -13.00 5.21
C LYS A 456 23.56 -13.54 6.41
N TYR A 457 24.23 -14.24 7.34
CA TYR A 457 23.59 -14.77 8.54
C TYR A 457 23.34 -13.65 9.55
N VAL A 458 24.29 -12.72 9.69
CA VAL A 458 24.09 -11.50 10.47
C VAL A 458 22.91 -10.69 9.92
N VAL A 459 22.84 -10.51 8.59
CA VAL A 459 21.70 -9.85 7.95
C VAL A 459 20.38 -10.61 8.19
N ALA A 460 20.40 -11.94 8.11
CA ALA A 460 19.20 -12.75 8.34
C ALA A 460 18.71 -12.67 9.80
N VAL A 461 19.62 -12.70 10.77
CA VAL A 461 19.31 -12.53 12.19
C VAL A 461 18.72 -11.14 12.43
N ALA A 462 19.38 -10.09 11.94
CA ALA A 462 18.90 -8.71 12.08
C ALA A 462 17.51 -8.52 11.44
N ALA A 463 17.31 -9.09 10.26
CA ALA A 463 16.01 -9.10 9.59
C ALA A 463 14.95 -9.89 10.38
N GLY A 464 15.34 -11.00 11.01
CA GLY A 464 14.45 -11.80 11.84
C GLY A 464 13.93 -11.04 13.06
N PHE A 465 14.81 -10.31 13.75
CA PHE A 465 14.43 -9.39 14.84
C PHE A 465 13.51 -8.27 14.34
N GLN A 466 13.85 -7.69 13.19
CA GLN A 466 13.01 -6.68 12.58
C GLN A 466 11.59 -7.21 12.28
N ILE A 467 11.47 -8.44 11.76
CA ILE A 467 10.16 -9.02 11.43
C ILE A 467 9.33 -9.15 12.69
N GLU A 468 9.92 -9.59 13.80
CA GLU A 468 9.22 -9.65 15.09
C GLU A 468 8.76 -8.27 15.55
N VAL A 469 9.64 -7.26 15.55
CA VAL A 469 9.29 -5.89 15.93
C VAL A 469 8.19 -5.32 15.04
N MET A 470 8.25 -5.60 13.72
CA MET A 470 7.23 -5.18 12.75
C MET A 470 5.88 -5.85 13.02
N SER A 471 5.88 -7.15 13.29
CA SER A 471 4.66 -7.90 13.61
C SER A 471 3.98 -7.33 14.86
N LEU A 472 4.74 -7.11 15.93
CA LEU A 472 4.22 -6.55 17.18
C LEU A 472 3.72 -5.12 17.01
N ALA A 473 4.50 -4.26 16.35
CA ALA A 473 4.11 -2.87 16.11
C ALA A 473 2.79 -2.80 15.35
N ASN A 474 2.61 -3.62 14.30
CA ASN A 474 1.34 -3.67 13.56
C ASN A 474 0.19 -4.24 14.39
N PHE A 475 0.45 -5.24 15.24
CA PHE A 475 -0.56 -5.80 16.13
C PHE A 475 -1.04 -4.78 17.18
N ILE A 476 -0.14 -3.94 17.69
CA ILE A 476 -0.47 -2.80 18.56
C ILE A 476 -1.25 -1.74 17.78
N GLY A 477 -0.71 -1.28 16.65
CA GLY A 477 -1.21 -0.11 15.93
C GLY A 477 -2.56 -0.31 15.23
N PHE A 478 -2.76 -1.48 14.63
CA PHE A 478 -3.93 -1.78 13.79
C PHE A 478 -4.88 -2.82 14.43
N GLY A 479 -4.57 -3.31 15.62
CA GLY A 479 -5.39 -4.32 16.31
C GLY A 479 -5.89 -3.86 17.68
N GLN A 480 -5.03 -3.95 18.70
CA GLN A 480 -5.45 -3.92 20.11
C GLN A 480 -5.07 -2.64 20.88
N GLY A 481 -4.27 -1.76 20.29
CA GLY A 481 -3.90 -0.48 20.92
C GLY A 481 -3.15 -0.64 22.24
N LYS A 482 -3.48 0.22 23.20
CA LYS A 482 -2.80 0.32 24.52
C LYS A 482 -2.87 -0.95 25.37
N ASP A 483 -3.93 -1.74 25.27
CA ASP A 483 -4.10 -2.96 26.09
C ASP A 483 -3.01 -4.00 25.77
N CYS A 484 -2.64 -4.08 24.50
CA CYS A 484 -1.54 -4.94 24.04
C CYS A 484 -0.17 -4.43 24.50
N LEU A 485 0.04 -3.11 24.53
CA LEU A 485 1.30 -2.53 25.04
C LEU A 485 1.54 -2.92 26.50
N ASN A 486 0.51 -2.87 27.34
CA ASN A 486 0.63 -3.28 28.74
C ASN A 486 0.94 -4.78 28.86
N HIS A 487 0.27 -5.61 28.06
CA HIS A 487 0.54 -7.05 28.01
C HIS A 487 1.97 -7.41 27.60
N ILE A 488 2.50 -6.69 26.59
CA ILE A 488 3.89 -6.81 26.15
C ILE A 488 4.83 -6.35 27.27
N TYR A 489 4.57 -5.20 27.88
CA TYR A 489 5.40 -4.67 28.96
C TYR A 489 5.52 -5.68 30.11
N GLU A 490 4.42 -6.26 30.58
CA GLU A 490 4.43 -7.24 31.67
C GLU A 490 5.21 -8.52 31.34
N LYS A 491 5.12 -9.03 30.10
CA LYS A 491 5.75 -10.29 29.70
C LYS A 491 7.23 -10.12 29.28
N TYR A 492 7.62 -8.99 28.71
CA TYR A 492 8.96 -8.83 28.10
C TYR A 492 10.11 -8.64 29.09
N PHE A 493 9.86 -8.26 30.35
CA PHE A 493 10.92 -8.20 31.37
C PHE A 493 11.29 -9.55 31.97
N ASN A 494 10.61 -10.63 31.57
CA ASN A 494 10.99 -11.99 31.97
C ASN A 494 12.12 -12.52 31.05
N LEU A 495 13.19 -13.04 31.65
CA LEU A 495 14.34 -13.61 30.94
C LEU A 495 13.94 -14.74 29.99
N ASP A 496 13.02 -15.62 30.40
CA ASP A 496 12.56 -16.74 29.57
C ASP A 496 11.84 -16.24 28.32
N CYS A 497 11.03 -15.19 28.46
CA CYS A 497 10.38 -14.52 27.35
C CYS A 497 11.39 -13.87 26.40
N MET A 498 12.42 -13.20 26.93
CA MET A 498 13.50 -12.65 26.09
C MET A 498 14.26 -13.74 25.33
N ILE A 499 14.52 -14.88 25.95
CA ILE A 499 15.17 -16.02 25.29
C ILE A 499 14.27 -16.53 24.16
N ILE A 500 12.98 -16.74 24.42
CA ILE A 500 12.02 -17.16 23.38
C ILE A 500 11.98 -16.14 22.24
N PHE A 501 11.93 -14.84 22.54
CA PHE A 501 11.96 -13.78 21.52
C PHE A 501 13.18 -13.90 20.60
N ILE A 502 14.37 -14.07 21.18
CA ILE A 502 15.63 -14.23 20.44
C ILE A 502 15.59 -15.51 19.60
N LEU A 503 15.12 -16.62 20.16
CA LEU A 503 15.03 -17.90 19.45
C LEU A 503 14.07 -17.83 18.26
N VAL A 504 12.90 -17.20 18.41
CA VAL A 504 11.94 -17.02 17.32
C VAL A 504 12.53 -16.12 16.23
N ALA A 505 13.12 -14.98 16.61
CA ALA A 505 13.75 -14.06 15.67
C ALA A 505 14.85 -14.75 14.84
N ILE A 506 15.73 -15.55 15.47
CA ILE A 506 16.84 -16.21 14.81
C ILE A 506 16.38 -17.43 13.99
N PHE A 507 15.72 -18.39 14.63
CA PHE A 507 15.50 -19.71 14.05
C PHE A 507 14.29 -19.76 13.13
N ARG A 508 13.21 -19.04 13.46
CA ARG A 508 12.02 -19.00 12.62
C ARG A 508 12.17 -17.94 11.54
N ASN A 509 12.29 -16.68 11.94
CA ASN A 509 12.30 -15.60 10.96
C ASN A 509 13.62 -15.50 10.20
N GLY A 510 14.75 -15.65 10.88
CA GLY A 510 16.07 -15.62 10.25
C GLY A 510 16.25 -16.72 9.21
N SER A 511 15.78 -17.95 9.48
CA SER A 511 15.84 -19.04 8.49
C SER A 511 14.92 -18.77 7.28
N GLY A 512 13.71 -18.21 7.50
CA GLY A 512 12.84 -17.71 6.43
C GLY A 512 13.52 -16.63 5.57
N VAL A 513 14.24 -15.69 6.20
CA VAL A 513 14.99 -14.65 5.49
C VAL A 513 16.14 -15.24 4.67
N ILE A 514 16.83 -16.27 5.15
CA ILE A 514 17.88 -16.97 4.39
C ILE A 514 17.28 -17.57 3.10
N LEU A 515 16.11 -18.20 3.18
CA LEU A 515 15.40 -18.68 2.00
C LEU A 515 15.04 -17.53 1.05
N GLY A 516 14.55 -16.41 1.59
CA GLY A 516 14.26 -15.19 0.81
C GLY A 516 15.50 -14.65 0.07
N LEU A 517 16.65 -14.60 0.74
CA LEU A 517 17.94 -14.20 0.15
C LEU A 517 18.36 -15.15 -0.98
N TYR A 518 18.17 -16.46 -0.80
CA TYR A 518 18.47 -17.44 -1.85
C TYR A 518 17.57 -17.27 -3.08
N VAL A 519 16.27 -17.01 -2.88
CA VAL A 519 15.34 -16.70 -3.98
C VAL A 519 15.78 -15.46 -4.73
N ARG A 520 16.21 -14.38 -4.03
CA ARG A 520 16.73 -13.17 -4.69
C ARG A 520 17.97 -13.45 -5.54
N GLN A 521 18.91 -14.26 -5.04
CA GLN A 521 20.09 -14.63 -5.81
C GLN A 521 19.72 -15.39 -7.08
N LYS A 522 18.78 -16.33 -6.99
CA LYS A 522 18.27 -17.07 -8.15
C LYS A 522 17.62 -16.13 -9.16
N GLU A 523 16.77 -15.20 -8.72
CA GLU A 523 16.16 -14.19 -9.60
C GLU A 523 17.19 -13.31 -10.30
N GLU A 524 18.22 -12.85 -9.59
CA GLU A 524 19.29 -12.03 -10.18
C GLU A 524 20.09 -12.81 -11.23
N ARG A 525 20.38 -14.09 -10.97
CA ARG A 525 20.98 -14.98 -11.98
C ARG A 525 20.05 -15.11 -13.19
N THR A 526 18.76 -15.38 -13.00
CA THR A 526 17.80 -15.49 -14.11
C THR A 526 17.65 -14.19 -14.90
N LYS A 527 17.67 -13.02 -14.25
CA LYS A 527 17.63 -11.71 -14.93
C LYS A 527 18.92 -11.40 -15.70
N LYS A 528 20.07 -11.86 -15.20
CA LYS A 528 21.34 -11.81 -15.95
C LYS A 528 21.37 -12.81 -17.11
N ILE A 529 20.71 -13.96 -16.96
CA ILE A 529 20.59 -14.99 -18.00
C ILE A 529 19.56 -14.59 -19.07
N LYS A 530 18.50 -13.87 -18.72
CA LYS A 530 17.50 -13.30 -19.66
C LYS A 530 17.93 -11.97 -20.29
N LYS A 531 19.23 -11.63 -20.22
CA LYS A 531 19.81 -10.44 -20.86
C LYS A 531 20.38 -10.74 -22.27
N TYR A 532 19.89 -11.79 -22.92
CA TYR A 532 20.20 -12.17 -24.29
C TYR A 532 18.96 -12.06 -25.16
#